data_AF-A0A6B3EIS5-F1
#
_entry.id   AF-A0A6B3EIS5-F1
#
_cell.length_a   1.000
_cell.length_b   1.000
_cell.length_c   1.000
_cell.angle_alpha   90.00
_cell.angle_beta   90.00
_cell.angle_gamma   90.00
#
_symmetry.space_group_name_H-M   'P 1'
#
loop_
_entity.id
_entity.type
_entity.pdbx_description
1 polymer ?
#
loop_
_entity_poly.entity_id
_entity_poly.type
_entity_poly.pdbx_seq_one_letter_code
_entity_poly.pdbx_strand_id
1 'polypeptide(L)' 'APGREWRCAKLTVPVDWAKPTGETLRMAVIRSAATGERRGSLVFNFGGPGGSGVSLLPLFAPGYGALHRAYDLVSFDP' A
#
# COMPACT_ATOMS: atom_id res chain seq x y z
N ALA A 1 2.18 -11.60 -9.74
CA ALA A 1 1.35 -10.60 -9.05
C ALA A 1 0.53 -11.35 -8.01
N PRO A 2 0.30 -10.79 -6.81
CA PRO A 2 -0.65 -11.38 -5.89
C PRO A 2 -2.03 -11.45 -6.57
N GLY A 3 -2.93 -12.32 -6.10
CA GLY A 3 -4.16 -12.72 -6.81
C GLY A 3 -5.08 -11.56 -7.23
N ARG A 4 -6.19 -11.89 -7.90
CA ARG A 4 -7.14 -10.90 -8.44
C ARG A 4 -7.74 -9.96 -7.39
N GLU A 5 -7.63 -10.30 -6.11
CA GLU A 5 -8.03 -9.48 -4.97
C GLU A 5 -7.12 -8.26 -4.71
N TRP A 6 -5.98 -8.16 -5.39
CA TRP A 6 -5.01 -7.08 -5.23
C TRP A 6 -4.99 -6.14 -6.43
N ARG A 7 -5.01 -4.84 -6.15
CA ARG A 7 -4.79 -3.77 -7.12
C ARG A 7 -3.46 -3.11 -6.85
N CYS A 8 -2.65 -2.95 -7.90
CA CYS A 8 -1.37 -2.27 -7.83
C CYS A 8 -1.43 -0.94 -8.58
N ALA A 9 -0.69 0.05 -8.11
CA ALA A 9 -0.55 1.35 -8.73
C ALA A 9 0.87 1.89 -8.51
N LYS A 10 1.17 3.02 -9.17
CA LYS A 10 2.38 3.81 -8.91
C LYS A 10 1.96 5.21 -8.50
N LEU A 11 2.48 5.69 -7.37
CA LEU A 11 2.30 7.06 -6.90
C LEU A 11 3.54 7.88 -7.30
N THR A 12 3.33 8.93 -8.08
CA THR A 12 4.41 9.86 -8.44
C THR A 12 4.63 10.85 -7.31
N VAL A 13 5.84 10.96 -6.80
CA VAL A 13 6.24 11.89 -5.73
C VAL A 13 7.52 12.63 -6.12
N PRO A 14 7.74 13.87 -5.66
CA PRO A 14 8.98 14.58 -5.91
C PRO A 14 10.15 13.92 -5.17
N VAL A 15 11.33 13.93 -5.79
CA VAL A 15 12.58 13.53 -5.13
C VAL A 15 12.97 14.56 -4.07
N ASP A 16 12.77 15.84 -4.37
CA ASP A 16 13.05 16.96 -3.48
C ASP A 16 11.75 17.75 -3.22
N TRP A 17 11.25 17.69 -1.99
CA TRP A 17 10.03 18.38 -1.58
C TRP A 17 10.19 19.91 -1.59
N ALA A 18 11.40 20.46 -1.55
CA ALA A 18 11.65 21.89 -1.74
C ALA A 18 11.54 22.30 -3.23
N LYS A 19 11.58 21.33 -4.15
CA LYS A 19 11.39 21.50 -5.60
C LYS A 19 10.26 20.58 -6.11
N PRO A 20 9.00 20.83 -5.74
CA PRO A 20 7.88 19.91 -5.97
C PRO A 20 7.55 19.65 -7.45
N THR A 21 8.00 20.51 -8.36
CA THR A 21 7.87 20.36 -9.82
C THR A 21 9.14 19.83 -10.49
N GLY A 22 10.13 19.40 -9.70
CA GLY A 22 11.42 18.89 -10.17
C GLY A 22 11.37 17.40 -10.55
N GLU A 23 12.49 16.71 -10.33
CA GLU A 23 12.58 15.27 -10.58
C GLU A 23 11.58 14.50 -9.70
N THR A 24 10.95 13.47 -10.28
CA THR A 24 9.97 12.63 -9.59
C THR A 24 10.39 11.17 -9.61
N LEU A 25 10.02 10.44 -8.56
CA LEU A 25 10.08 8.98 -8.52
C LEU A 25 8.67 8.38 -8.50
N ARG A 26 8.55 7.11 -8.88
CA ARG A 26 7.30 6.36 -8.91
C ARG A 26 7.31 5.29 -7.83
N MET A 27 6.65 5.58 -6.71
CA MET A 27 6.53 4.70 -5.56
C MET A 27 5.49 3.60 -5.85
N ALA A 28 5.84 2.33 -5.61
CA ALA A 28 4.91 1.23 -5.80
C ALA A 28 3.88 1.18 -4.67
N VAL A 29 2.61 0.97 -5.00
CA VAL A 29 1.50 0.90 -4.04
C VAL A 29 0.65 -0.32 -4.33
N ILE A 30 0.23 -1.03 -3.30
CA ILE A 30 -0.70 -2.16 -3.38
C ILE A 30 -1.94 -1.90 -2.51
N ARG A 31 -3.09 -2.38 -2.95
CA ARG A 31 -4.36 -2.30 -2.23
C ARG A 31 -5.16 -3.60 -2.37
N SER A 32 -5.71 -4.10 -1.26
CA SER A 32 -6.86 -5.01 -1.26
C SER A 32 -8.10 -4.23 -0.81
N ALA A 33 -9.21 -4.36 -1.54
CA ALA A 33 -10.44 -3.64 -1.22
C ALA A 33 -11.10 -4.21 0.04
N ALA A 34 -11.75 -3.37 0.84
CA ALA A 34 -12.55 -3.83 1.98
C ALA A 34 -13.61 -4.86 1.52
N THR A 35 -13.87 -5.88 2.34
CA THR A 35 -14.82 -6.96 2.00
C THR A 35 -16.25 -6.67 2.44
N GLY A 36 -16.47 -5.68 3.30
CA GLY A 36 -17.77 -5.20 3.76
C GLY A 36 -17.94 -3.69 3.54
N GLU A 37 -18.66 -3.02 4.46
CA GLU A 37 -18.85 -1.58 4.38
C GLU A 37 -17.54 -0.83 4.67
N ARG A 38 -17.04 -0.16 3.63
CA ARG A 38 -15.75 0.53 3.67
C ARG A 38 -15.82 1.82 4.48
N ARG A 39 -15.03 1.87 5.56
CA ARG A 39 -14.76 3.05 6.39
C ARG A 39 -13.55 3.86 5.94
N GLY A 40 -12.57 3.25 5.27
CA GLY A 40 -11.36 3.96 4.82
C GLY A 40 -10.24 3.04 4.33
N SER A 41 -9.01 3.56 4.35
CA SER A 41 -7.78 2.80 4.05
C SER A 41 -6.93 2.67 5.30
N LEU A 42 -6.48 1.46 5.60
CA LEU A 42 -5.48 1.19 6.62
C LEU A 42 -4.13 1.02 5.93
N VAL A 43 -3.20 1.94 6.18
CA VAL A 43 -1.90 1.98 5.51
C VAL A 43 -0.84 1.33 6.38
N PHE A 44 -0.16 0.32 5.84
CA PHE A 44 0.85 -0.47 6.53
C PHE A 44 2.25 -0.09 6.10
N ASN A 45 3.14 0.09 7.07
CA ASN A 45 4.58 0.07 6.91
C ASN A 45 5.13 -1.03 7.84
N PHE A 46 5.90 -1.96 7.29
CA PHE A 46 6.33 -3.17 8.02
C PHE A 46 7.73 -3.05 8.65
N GLY A 47 8.37 -1.89 8.55
CA GLY A 47 9.71 -1.68 9.10
C GLY A 47 10.83 -2.25 8.21
N GLY A 48 11.97 -2.58 8.82
CA GLY A 48 13.24 -2.81 8.10
C GLY A 48 14.29 -1.81 8.59
N PRO A 49 14.73 -0.81 7.80
CA PRO A 49 14.28 -0.34 6.47
C PRO A 49 14.65 -1.24 5.27
N GLY A 50 14.17 -0.88 4.06
CA GLY A 50 14.48 -1.57 2.79
C GLY A 50 13.54 -2.73 2.44
N GLY A 51 12.57 -3.05 3.30
CA GLY A 51 11.56 -4.07 3.04
C GLY A 51 10.46 -3.58 2.09
N SER A 52 9.98 -4.46 1.21
CA SER A 52 8.86 -4.17 0.30
C SER A 52 7.52 -4.36 1.01
N GLY A 53 6.82 -3.27 1.31
CA GLY A 53 5.46 -3.33 1.83
C GLY A 53 4.47 -3.94 0.82
N VAL A 54 4.74 -3.78 -0.48
CA VAL A 54 3.98 -4.41 -1.56
C VAL A 54 4.05 -5.94 -1.50
N SER A 55 5.21 -6.48 -1.13
CA SER A 55 5.42 -7.93 -1.00
C SER A 55 4.94 -8.48 0.35
N LEU A 56 5.06 -7.69 1.41
CA LEU A 56 4.72 -8.12 2.78
C LEU A 56 3.22 -8.06 3.07
N LEU A 57 2.49 -7.08 2.52
CA LEU A 57 1.06 -6.96 2.83
C LEU A 57 0.25 -8.23 2.48
N PRO A 58 0.42 -8.87 1.31
CA PRO A 58 -0.26 -10.13 1.02
C PRO A 58 0.04 -11.26 2.00
N LEU A 59 1.27 -11.31 2.54
CA LEU A 59 1.68 -12.32 3.51
C LEU A 59 0.97 -12.15 4.87
N PHE A 60 0.78 -10.91 5.32
CA PHE A 60 0.16 -10.61 6.62
C PHE A 60 -1.36 -10.39 6.56
N ALA A 61 -1.93 -10.14 5.37
CA ALA A 61 -3.35 -9.87 5.18
C ALA A 61 -4.32 -10.86 5.85
N PRO A 62 -4.06 -12.19 5.89
CA PRO A 62 -4.93 -13.13 6.59
C PRO A 62 -5.13 -12.81 8.08
N GLY A 63 -4.15 -12.17 8.73
CA GLY A 63 -4.23 -11.75 10.14
C GLY A 63 -5.14 -10.55 10.39
N TYR A 64 -5.56 -9.83 9.34
CA TYR A 64 -6.33 -8.59 9.46
C TYR A 64 -7.80 -8.72 9.08
N GLY A 65 -8.36 -9.93 9.01
CA GLY A 65 -9.72 -10.17 8.50
C GLY A 65 -10.82 -9.31 9.12
N ALA A 66 -10.75 -9.04 10.43
CA ALA A 66 -11.71 -8.16 11.10
C ALA A 66 -11.62 -6.69 10.63
N LEU A 67 -10.40 -6.20 10.43
CA LEU A 67 -10.13 -4.86 9.90
C LEU A 67 -10.45 -4.79 8.40
N HIS A 68 -10.14 -5.84 7.65
CA HIS A 68 -10.36 -5.94 6.20
C HIS A 68 -11.85 -5.89 5.83
N ARG A 69 -12.77 -6.25 6.74
CA ARG A 69 -14.20 -6.00 6.53
C ARG A 69 -14.54 -4.51 6.40
N ALA A 70 -13.81 -3.65 7.10
CA ALA A 70 -14.11 -2.23 7.19
C ALA A 70 -13.08 -1.33 6.48
N TYR A 71 -11.88 -1.82 6.18
CA TYR A 71 -10.80 -1.02 5.61
C TYR A 71 -10.21 -1.69 4.37
N ASP A 72 -9.87 -0.87 3.38
CA ASP A 72 -8.92 -1.30 2.37
C ASP A 72 -7.57 -1.53 3.05
N LEU A 73 -6.92 -2.65 2.76
CA LEU A 73 -5.55 -2.89 3.19
C LEU A 73 -4.61 -2.27 2.15
N VAL A 74 -3.76 -1.33 2.55
CA VAL A 74 -2.87 -0.59 1.64
C VAL A 74 -1.44 -0.63 2.13
N SER A 75 -0.47 -0.83 1.24
CA SER A 75 0.95 -0.68 1.57
C SER A 75 1.72 -0.17 0.36
N PHE A 76 2.98 0.20 0.57
CA PHE A 76 3.86 0.82 -0.41
C PHE A 76 5.30 0.36 -0.21
N ASP A 77 6.12 0.56 -1.25
CA ASP A 77 7.58 0.37 -1.17
C ASP A 77 8.22 1.75 -0.95
N PRO A 78 8.85 2.02 0.21
CA PRO A 78 9.42 3.33 0.54
C PRO A 78 10.65 3.71 -0.30
#